data_AF-A0A3D3WTP9-F1
#
_entry.id   AF-A0A3D3WTP9-F1
#
_cell.length_a   1.000
_cell.length_b   1.000
_cell.length_c   1.000
_cell.angle_alpha   90.00
_cell.angle_beta   90.00
_cell.angle_gamma   90.00
#
_symmetry.space_group_name_H-M   'P 1'
#
loop_
_entity.id
_entity.type
_entity.pdbx_description
1 polymer ?
#
loop_
_entity_poly.entity_id
_entity_poly.type
_entity_poly.pdbx_seq_one_letter_code
_entity_poly.pdbx_strand_id
1 'polypeptide(L)'
;ETDQQAFDEFLPAHQKAYAKMEEYRQTWNPPEMEVSAQRAPMERDGYGETPDPEKPENLVGGYKRVAEQVALLRDLGIRNLMLTNRGLMSREKTASSLKLLTDKVMPSFR
;
A
#
# COMPACT_ATOMS: atom_id res chain seq x y z
N GLU A 1 -14.44 6.65 5.29
CA GLU A 1 -13.67 5.60 4.59
C GLU A 1 -13.55 4.41 5.53
N THR A 2 -14.00 3.23 5.07
CA THR A 2 -13.93 1.96 5.80
C THR A 2 -12.81 1.10 5.21
N ASP A 3 -12.35 0.09 5.95
CA ASP A 3 -11.33 -0.85 5.45
C ASP A 3 -11.80 -1.53 4.17
N GLN A 4 -13.05 -2.02 4.17
CA GLN A 4 -13.66 -2.67 3.03
C GLN A 4 -13.69 -1.76 1.79
N GLN A 5 -14.11 -0.50 1.95
CA GLN A 5 -14.13 0.45 0.85
C GLN A 5 -12.71 0.71 0.31
N ALA A 6 -11.72 0.91 1.19
CA ALA A 6 -10.35 1.16 0.77
C ALA A 6 -9.77 -0.05 0.01
N PHE A 7 -10.06 -1.27 0.46
CA PHE A 7 -9.63 -2.49 -0.22
C PHE A 7 -10.30 -2.66 -1.59
N ASP A 8 -11.62 -2.50 -1.66
CA ASP A 8 -12.40 -2.68 -2.90
C ASP A 8 -11.99 -1.67 -3.98
N GLU A 9 -11.58 -0.47 -3.58
CA GLU A 9 -11.14 0.57 -4.52
C GLU A 9 -9.66 0.42 -4.90
N PHE A 10 -8.76 0.22 -3.93
CA PHE A 10 -7.32 0.27 -4.18
C PHE A 10 -6.73 -1.04 -4.72
N LEU A 11 -7.10 -2.19 -4.15
CA LEU A 11 -6.44 -3.46 -4.49
C LEU A 11 -6.62 -3.84 -5.97
N PRO A 12 -7.84 -3.77 -6.56
CA PRO A 12 -8.01 -4.07 -7.98
C PRO A 12 -7.23 -3.11 -8.89
N ALA A 13 -7.19 -1.82 -8.54
CA ALA A 13 -6.43 -0.83 -9.28
C ALA A 13 -4.92 -1.10 -9.22
N HIS A 14 -4.41 -1.52 -8.05
CA HIS A 14 -3.01 -1.86 -7.85
C HIS A 14 -2.62 -3.13 -8.61
N GLN A 15 -3.44 -4.17 -8.57
CA GLN A 15 -3.24 -5.41 -9.33
C GLN A 15 -3.20 -5.14 -10.83
N LYS A 16 -4.16 -4.35 -11.35
CA LYS A 16 -4.20 -3.98 -12.77
C LYS A 16 -2.97 -3.18 -13.18
N ALA A 17 -2.55 -2.22 -12.37
CA ALA A 17 -1.35 -1.44 -12.62
C ALA A 17 -0.08 -2.30 -12.60
N TYR A 18 0.03 -3.22 -11.63
CA TYR A 18 1.14 -4.17 -11.56
C TYR A 18 1.20 -5.07 -12.81
N ALA A 19 0.07 -5.68 -13.20
CA ALA A 19 0.00 -6.55 -14.37
C ALA A 19 0.42 -5.79 -15.64
N LYS A 20 -0.01 -4.53 -15.80
CA LYS A 20 0.40 -3.71 -16.94
C LYS A 20 1.89 -3.39 -16.94
N MET A 21 2.48 -3.11 -15.78
CA MET A 21 3.92 -2.91 -15.67
C MET A 21 4.70 -4.18 -15.98
N GLU A 22 4.18 -5.34 -15.60
CA GLU A 22 4.82 -6.63 -15.90
C GLU A 22 4.78 -6.95 -17.39
N GLU A 23 3.66 -6.67 -18.07
CA GLU A 23 3.57 -6.74 -19.54
C GLU A 23 4.64 -5.87 -20.21
N TYR A 24 4.83 -4.63 -19.73
CA TYR A 24 5.86 -3.74 -20.26
C TYR A 24 7.28 -4.24 -19.99
N ARG A 25 7.56 -4.78 -18.81
CA ARG A 25 8.86 -5.39 -18.51
C ARG A 25 9.15 -6.55 -19.45
N GLN A 26 8.19 -7.44 -19.66
CA GLN A 26 8.35 -8.58 -20.57
C GLN A 26 8.58 -8.13 -22.03
N THR A 27 7.97 -7.02 -22.43
CA THR A 27 8.09 -6.51 -23.80
C THR A 27 9.41 -5.77 -24.04
N TRP A 28 9.90 -5.02 -23.05
CA TRP A 28 10.96 -4.04 -23.26
C TRP A 28 12.26 -4.33 -22.51
N ASN A 29 12.27 -5.22 -21.53
CA ASN A 29 13.52 -5.59 -20.87
C ASN A 29 14.35 -6.51 -21.78
N PRO A 30 15.67 -6.26 -21.91
CA PRO A 30 16.54 -7.17 -22.64
C PRO A 30 16.53 -8.58 -22.03
N PRO A 31 16.39 -9.65 -22.82
CA PRO A 31 16.25 -11.01 -22.30
C PRO A 31 17.50 -11.52 -21.58
N GLU A 32 18.67 -10.99 -21.91
CA GLU A 32 19.95 -11.28 -21.26
C GLU A 32 20.17 -10.51 -19.95
N MET A 33 19.30 -9.54 -19.63
CA MET A 33 19.42 -8.75 -18.40
C MET A 33 18.62 -9.40 -17.28
N GLU A 34 19.31 -9.81 -16.21
CA GLU A 34 18.63 -10.16 -14.96
C GLU A 34 18.00 -8.90 -14.35
N VAL A 35 16.68 -8.80 -14.46
CA VAL A 35 15.91 -7.75 -13.80
C VAL A 35 15.22 -8.36 -12.59
N SER A 36 15.36 -7.70 -11.43
CA SER A 36 14.62 -8.10 -10.23
C SER A 36 13.12 -8.07 -10.51
N ALA A 37 12.49 -9.25 -10.51
CA ALA A 37 11.04 -9.35 -10.55
C ALA A 37 10.47 -8.66 -9.30
N GLN A 38 9.57 -7.70 -9.51
CA GLN A 38 8.87 -7.10 -8.39
C GLN A 38 7.91 -8.15 -7.82
N ARG A 39 7.82 -8.26 -6.48
CA ARG A 39 6.80 -9.12 -5.87
C ARG A 39 5.40 -8.63 -6.26
N ALA A 40 4.52 -9.57 -6.60
CA ALA A 40 3.12 -9.29 -6.88
C ALA A 40 2.45 -8.59 -5.67
N PRO A 41 1.51 -7.66 -5.90
CA PRO A 41 0.71 -7.09 -4.83
C PRO A 41 0.03 -8.17 -3.99
N MET A 42 -0.08 -7.95 -2.69
CA MET A 42 -0.84 -8.81 -1.82
C MET A 42 -2.33 -8.77 -2.19
N GLU A 43 -2.93 -9.96 -2.31
CA GLU A 43 -4.35 -10.18 -2.55
C GLU A 43 -5.20 -9.87 -1.30
N ARG A 44 -6.51 -9.72 -1.48
CA ARG A 44 -7.43 -9.34 -0.40
C ARG A 44 -7.43 -10.30 0.80
N ASP A 45 -7.27 -11.59 0.53
CA ASP A 45 -7.21 -12.67 1.54
C ASP A 45 -5.95 -12.61 2.41
N GLY A 46 -4.88 -11.97 1.93
CA GLY A 46 -3.66 -11.71 2.69
C GLY A 46 -3.82 -10.69 3.82
N TYR A 47 -4.85 -9.82 3.74
CA TYR A 47 -5.15 -8.82 4.76
C TYR A 47 -6.09 -9.39 5.83
N GLY A 48 -5.56 -9.53 7.04
CA GLY A 48 -6.32 -9.94 8.22
C GLY A 48 -7.23 -8.83 8.79
N GLU A 49 -8.01 -9.17 9.81
CA GLU A 49 -8.84 -8.20 10.54
C GLU A 49 -7.99 -7.08 11.17
N THR A 50 -6.84 -7.46 11.75
CA THR A 50 -5.80 -6.54 12.23
C THR A 50 -4.61 -6.51 11.26
N PRO A 51 -3.82 -5.43 11.24
CA PRO A 51 -2.61 -5.35 10.44
C PRO A 51 -1.49 -6.22 11.02
N ASP A 52 -0.78 -6.93 10.15
CA ASP A 52 0.33 -7.79 10.52
C ASP A 52 1.66 -7.18 10.02
N PRO A 53 2.55 -6.72 10.92
CA PRO A 53 3.78 -6.03 10.52
C PRO A 53 4.87 -6.99 10.00
N GLU A 54 4.69 -8.30 10.15
CA GLU A 54 5.60 -9.31 9.59
C GLU A 54 5.23 -9.70 8.15
N LYS A 55 4.03 -9.32 7.71
CA LYS A 55 3.56 -9.51 6.34
C LYS A 55 3.84 -8.29 5.47
N PRO A 56 3.99 -8.49 4.14
CA PRO A 56 4.19 -7.38 3.20
C PRO A 56 2.86 -6.67 2.88
N GLU A 57 2.10 -6.29 3.91
CA GLU A 57 0.86 -5.53 3.76
C GLU A 57 1.15 -4.11 3.26
N ASN A 58 0.36 -3.63 2.28
CA ASN A 58 0.37 -2.21 1.97
C ASN A 58 -0.36 -1.43 3.07
N LEU A 59 0.00 -0.16 3.28
CA LEU A 59 -0.74 0.77 4.16
C LEU A 59 -2.07 1.19 3.49
N VAL A 60 -3.04 0.29 3.51
CA VAL A 60 -4.36 0.43 2.89
C VAL A 60 -5.43 0.05 3.90
N GLY A 61 -6.48 0.87 3.99
CA GLY A 61 -7.58 0.68 4.93
C GLY A 61 -8.18 2.02 5.35
N GLY A 62 -9.15 1.97 6.24
CA GLY A 62 -9.59 3.14 6.98
C GLY A 62 -8.49 3.65 7.91
N TYR A 63 -8.59 4.91 8.32
CA TYR A 63 -7.54 5.56 9.12
C TYR A 63 -7.20 4.82 10.42
N LYS A 64 -8.15 4.10 11.03
CA LYS A 64 -7.91 3.35 12.28
C LYS A 64 -6.96 2.18 12.05
N ARG A 65 -7.24 1.35 11.04
CA ARG A 65 -6.38 0.22 10.67
C ARG A 65 -4.97 0.70 10.31
N VAL A 66 -4.87 1.75 9.48
CA VAL A 66 -3.57 2.27 9.07
C VAL A 66 -2.82 2.89 10.26
N ALA A 67 -3.52 3.55 11.19
CA ALA A 67 -2.92 4.08 12.43
C ALA A 67 -2.38 2.96 13.33
N GLU A 68 -3.10 1.84 13.44
CA GLU A 68 -2.64 0.65 14.15
C GLU A 68 -1.40 0.04 13.46
N GLN A 69 -1.42 -0.09 12.14
CA GLN A 69 -0.30 -0.63 11.38
C GLN A 69 0.97 0.19 11.59
N VAL A 70 0.91 1.53 11.51
CA VAL A 70 2.09 2.37 11.76
C VAL A 70 2.53 2.34 13.23
N ALA A 71 1.61 2.19 14.18
CA ALA A 71 1.98 2.01 15.59
C ALA A 71 2.77 0.71 15.79
N LEU A 72 2.34 -0.39 15.18
CA LEU A 72 3.07 -1.66 15.21
C LEU A 72 4.48 -1.52 14.59
N LEU A 73 4.60 -0.80 13.47
CA LEU A 73 5.91 -0.53 12.86
C LEU A 73 6.82 0.28 13.80
N ARG A 74 6.28 1.31 14.46
CA ARG A 74 7.01 2.08 15.49
C ARG A 74 7.48 1.18 16.64
N ASP A 75 6.60 0.30 17.12
CA ASP A 75 6.88 -0.60 18.25
C ASP A 75 7.97 -1.63 17.90
N LEU A 76 8.12 -1.98 16.61
CA LEU A 76 9.25 -2.74 16.08
C LEU A 76 10.55 -1.94 15.92
N GLY A 77 10.57 -0.67 16.34
CA GLY A 77 11.74 0.20 16.30
C GLY A 77 11.94 0.93 14.96
N ILE A 78 10.98 0.88 14.04
CA ILE A 78 11.07 1.65 12.79
C ILE A 78 10.94 3.14 13.11
N ARG A 79 11.91 3.94 12.64
CA ARG A 79 11.99 5.39 12.93
C ARG A 79 11.66 6.27 11.74
N ASN A 80 11.64 5.69 10.54
CA ASN A 80 11.44 6.42 9.29
C ASN A 80 10.45 5.64 8.41
N LEU A 81 9.40 6.30 7.95
CA LEU A 81 8.47 5.76 6.95
C LEU A 81 8.64 6.53 5.64
N MET A 82 8.90 5.80 4.56
CA MET A 82 8.82 6.33 3.21
C MET A 82 7.53 5.80 2.57
N LEU A 83 6.62 6.72 2.24
CA LEU A 83 5.30 6.38 1.69
C LEU A 83 5.25 6.74 0.21
N THR A 84 4.87 5.78 -0.63
CA THR A 84 4.71 6.00 -2.07
C THR A 84 3.25 6.04 -2.44
N ASN A 85 2.77 7.19 -2.90
CA ASN A 85 1.49 7.29 -3.58
C ASN A 85 1.66 6.91 -5.06
N ARG A 86 0.94 5.87 -5.50
CA ARG A 86 1.03 5.34 -6.86
C ARG A 86 0.15 6.08 -7.90
N GLY A 87 -0.62 7.08 -7.48
CA GLY A 87 -1.49 7.84 -8.39
C GLY A 87 -2.64 7.03 -9.00
N LEU A 88 -3.04 5.94 -8.34
CA LEU A 88 -4.08 5.02 -8.83
C LEU A 88 -5.49 5.52 -8.53
N MET A 89 -5.63 6.41 -7.54
CA MET A 89 -6.91 6.94 -7.07
C MET A 89 -7.18 8.33 -7.67
N SER A 90 -8.43 8.80 -7.60
CA SER A 90 -8.77 10.17 -8.02
C SER A 90 -8.02 11.21 -7.18
N ARG A 91 -7.91 12.44 -7.69
CA ARG A 91 -7.23 13.53 -6.99
C ARG A 91 -7.93 13.88 -5.68
N GLU A 92 -9.26 13.87 -5.68
CA GLU A 92 -10.11 14.18 -4.53
C GLU A 92 -9.94 13.13 -3.43
N LYS A 93 -9.98 11.84 -3.80
CA LYS A 93 -9.72 10.73 -2.87
C LYS A 93 -8.31 10.78 -2.33
N THR A 94 -7.34 11.05 -3.20
CA THR A 94 -5.92 11.21 -2.81
C THR A 94 -5.76 12.33 -1.79
N ALA A 95 -6.31 13.52 -2.04
CA ALA A 95 -6.23 14.64 -1.12
C ALA A 95 -6.89 14.32 0.24
N SER A 96 -8.05 13.65 0.22
CA SER A 96 -8.76 13.22 1.42
C SER A 96 -7.94 12.21 2.23
N SER A 97 -7.33 11.23 1.56
CA SER A 97 -6.46 10.22 2.18
C SER A 97 -5.20 10.85 2.79
N LEU A 98 -4.53 11.78 2.09
CA LEU A 98 -3.36 12.49 2.62
C LEU A 98 -3.70 13.35 3.86
N LYS A 99 -4.91 13.93 3.90
CA LYS A 99 -5.40 14.64 5.07
C LYS A 99 -5.59 13.69 6.25
N LEU A 100 -6.23 12.53 6.04
CA LEU A 100 -6.40 11.51 7.08
C LEU A 100 -5.07 10.95 7.56
N LEU A 101 -4.13 10.71 6.65
CA LEU A 101 -2.77 10.28 6.97
C LEU A 101 -2.13 11.26 7.96
N THR A 102 -2.14 12.56 7.65
CA THR A 102 -1.53 13.59 8.48
C THR A 102 -2.25 13.76 9.83
N ASP A 103 -3.59 13.87 9.79
CA ASP A 103 -4.39 14.26 10.95
C ASP A 103 -4.67 13.10 11.91
N LYS A 104 -4.73 11.86 11.41
CA LYS A 104 -5.24 10.69 12.15
C LYS A 104 -4.29 9.51 12.24
N VAL A 105 -3.38 9.33 11.27
CA VAL A 105 -2.46 8.18 11.23
C VAL A 105 -1.08 8.54 11.78
N MET A 106 -0.45 9.58 11.26
CA MET A 106 0.91 9.97 11.65
C MET A 106 1.11 10.24 13.14
N PRO A 107 0.12 10.72 13.92
CA PRO A 107 0.27 10.80 15.38
C PRO A 107 0.60 9.46 16.06
N SER A 108 0.17 8.33 15.49
CA SER A 108 0.46 7.00 16.04
C SER A 108 1.86 6.48 15.71
N PHE A 109 2.54 7.10 14.73
CA PHE A 109 3.93 6.78 14.38
C PHE A 109 4.96 7.64 15.13
N ARG A 110 4.50 8.73 15.75
CA ARG A 110 5.35 9.63 16.54
C ARG A 110 5.76 9.02 17.88
#